data_AF-A0A182IWZ4-F1
#
_entry.id   AF-A0A182IWZ4-F1
#
_cell.length_a   1.000
_cell.length_b   1.000
_cell.length_c   1.000
_cell.angle_alpha   90.00
_cell.angle_beta   90.00
_cell.angle_gamma   90.00
#
_symmetry.space_group_name_H-M   'P 1'
#
loop_
_entity.id
_entity.type
_entity.pdbx_description
1 polymer ?
#
loop_
_entity_poly.entity_id
_entity_poly.type
_entity_poly.pdbx_seq_one_letter_code
_entity_poly.pdbx_strand_id
1 'polypeptide(L)'
;MSDSKGYAVNDLVWAKMKGFSPWPGRISVPPAELRRIAVKKNNPVKCIFFFGTNNYAWIEETQIKPYQEFKDKLLNSCKTALFKEAVQQIEEFMVNPEKFQPLFVGENEAANRPDPDVEFNKLREGGTGSGTEESGPEDSPTVNNTTTPAALETVVEDGGASPMVKKTPAKKKTSATKVRAIGNKAKAASLLDDVSSGPTPKRKKKLLDETGDLSALDLDVDSYTSTVRRSAPISHLLNRPVTVTRPDTPEIDMSTVSDAVQSRNIQASQLRFGFLGLGIMGCGIVKNLIKSGHSVVVWNRNATKCRKFAAVGAEVADTPCDVVELTDVTYSCVSDPQVAKDLVFGNCGVIQASLTNKGYVEMTGVDPESSQDIAEAIVRKGGRYLEAQIQGSKNQAEEGTLIILASGDRVLFEDCQSCFEAISRNSFYLGDVGNATKMNLVLQMISGIALAGIAEALALADRAGLQQKDVLEVLELTSMSSEMLLQKGKAIIKGEFPTHHALKYMQKDLKLALGLADGLEQSSPITAASNEVFKHAKRLGYGSHDASAVYVRARF
;
A
#
# COMPACT_ATOMS: atom_id res chain seq x y z
N MET A 1 -9.62 50.15 -25.61
CA MET A 1 -9.09 51.30 -24.86
C MET A 1 -9.25 50.94 -23.39
N SER A 2 -8.18 50.37 -22.82
CA SER A 2 -7.34 51.01 -21.78
C SER A 2 -8.11 51.04 -20.45
N ASP A 3 -7.74 50.23 -19.45
CA ASP A 3 -6.41 50.25 -18.86
C ASP A 3 -5.94 48.85 -18.47
N SER A 4 -4.73 48.47 -18.91
CA SER A 4 -3.92 47.55 -18.11
C SER A 4 -3.51 48.30 -16.84
N LYS A 5 -4.41 48.37 -15.86
CA LYS A 5 -4.04 48.70 -14.49
C LYS A 5 -3.08 47.60 -14.06
N GLY A 6 -1.78 47.89 -14.16
CA GLY A 6 -0.75 47.01 -13.63
C GLY A 6 -1.02 46.83 -12.14
N TYR A 7 -1.08 45.57 -11.71
CA TYR A 7 -1.23 45.20 -10.32
C TYR A 7 -0.09 45.77 -9.46
N ALA A 8 -0.43 46.65 -8.51
CA ALA A 8 0.50 47.28 -7.58
C ALA A 8 0.71 46.43 -6.33
N VAL A 9 1.83 46.66 -5.63
CA VAL A 9 2.05 46.07 -4.30
C VAL A 9 0.94 46.56 -3.38
N ASN A 10 0.34 45.63 -2.64
CA ASN A 10 -0.81 45.80 -1.73
C ASN A 10 -2.20 45.76 -2.36
N ASP A 11 -2.31 45.58 -3.68
CA ASP A 11 -3.61 45.35 -4.30
C ASP A 11 -4.22 44.01 -3.83
N LEU A 12 -5.51 44.07 -3.48
CA LEU A 12 -6.30 42.90 -3.10
C LEU A 12 -6.85 42.19 -4.34
N VAL A 13 -6.58 40.89 -4.44
CA VAL A 13 -6.86 40.12 -5.64
C VAL A 13 -7.43 38.73 -5.34
N TRP A 14 -8.12 38.18 -6.32
CA TRP A 14 -8.34 36.75 -6.47
C TRP A 14 -7.22 36.18 -7.33
N ALA A 15 -6.44 35.26 -6.78
CA ALA A 15 -5.38 34.57 -7.51
C ALA A 15 -5.73 33.09 -7.69
N LYS A 16 -5.55 32.58 -8.91
CA LYS A 16 -5.84 31.19 -9.25
C LYS A 16 -4.56 30.41 -9.54
N MET A 17 -4.29 29.42 -8.69
CA MET A 17 -3.22 28.44 -8.92
C MET A 17 -3.71 27.27 -9.79
N LYS A 18 -2.77 26.65 -10.52
CA LYS A 18 -3.08 25.49 -11.36
C LYS A 18 -3.59 24.34 -10.48
N GLY A 19 -4.83 23.91 -10.71
CA GLY A 19 -5.46 22.82 -9.95
C GLY A 19 -6.28 23.26 -8.72
N PHE A 20 -6.35 24.56 -8.42
CA PHE A 20 -7.08 25.11 -7.28
C PHE A 20 -8.18 26.09 -7.70
N SER A 21 -9.19 26.25 -6.84
CA SER A 21 -10.18 27.33 -6.98
C SER A 21 -9.50 28.69 -6.74
N PRO A 22 -9.99 29.79 -7.36
CA PRO A 22 -9.49 31.13 -7.06
C PRO A 22 -9.56 31.43 -5.56
N TRP A 23 -8.46 31.96 -5.00
CA TRP A 23 -8.31 32.20 -3.57
C TRP A 23 -8.04 33.70 -3.30
N PRO A 24 -8.52 34.27 -2.18
CA PRO A 24 -8.25 35.67 -1.85
C PRO A 24 -6.80 35.89 -1.44
N GLY A 25 -6.18 36.95 -1.95
CA GLY A 25 -4.79 37.29 -1.68
C GLY A 25 -4.47 38.77 -1.85
N ARG A 26 -3.23 39.13 -1.54
CA ARG A 26 -2.66 40.48 -1.70
C ARG A 26 -1.35 40.36 -2.46
N ILE A 27 -1.11 41.28 -3.39
CA ILE A 27 0.20 41.36 -4.05
C ILE A 27 1.23 41.87 -3.04
N SER A 28 2.30 41.11 -2.84
CA SER A 28 3.36 41.43 -1.88
C SER A 28 4.73 41.46 -2.55
N VAL A 29 5.70 42.03 -1.85
CA VAL A 29 7.10 41.88 -2.23
C VAL A 29 7.51 40.41 -1.96
N PRO A 30 8.27 39.76 -2.86
CA PRO A 30 8.70 38.39 -2.65
C PRO A 30 9.63 38.28 -1.43
N PRO A 31 9.40 37.30 -0.52
CA PRO A 31 10.36 37.00 0.55
C PRO A 31 11.70 36.50 0.00
N ALA A 32 12.80 36.73 0.72
CA ALA A 32 14.17 36.40 0.28
C ALA A 32 14.38 34.90 -0.06
N GLU A 33 13.58 34.00 0.53
CA GLU A 33 13.67 32.55 0.36
C GLU A 33 12.88 32.03 -0.86
N LEU A 34 12.00 32.85 -1.44
CA LEU A 34 11.11 32.41 -2.51
C LEU A 34 11.83 32.42 -3.87
N ARG A 35 12.33 31.25 -4.31
CA ARG A 35 12.97 31.09 -5.62
C ARG A 35 12.06 31.53 -6.76
N ARG A 36 12.48 32.56 -7.50
CA ARG A 36 11.75 33.06 -8.66
C ARG A 36 11.75 32.00 -9.77
N ILE A 37 10.55 31.60 -10.20
CA ILE A 37 10.36 30.68 -11.32
C ILE A 37 10.85 31.35 -12.61
N ALA A 38 11.57 30.61 -13.46
CA ALA A 38 12.08 31.11 -14.74
C ALA A 38 10.91 31.53 -15.65
N VAL A 39 10.73 32.84 -15.83
CA VAL A 39 9.62 33.41 -16.59
C VAL A 39 9.89 33.27 -18.09
N LYS A 40 8.98 32.62 -18.83
CA LYS A 40 8.97 32.74 -20.30
C LYS A 40 8.55 34.17 -20.66
N LYS A 41 9.31 34.84 -21.55
CA LYS A 41 9.20 36.28 -21.93
C LYS A 41 7.79 36.87 -22.17
N ASN A 42 6.74 36.06 -22.31
CA ASN A 42 5.38 36.53 -22.60
C ASN A 42 4.38 36.56 -21.43
N ASN A 43 4.68 36.01 -20.24
CA ASN A 43 3.71 36.00 -19.11
C ASN A 43 4.33 36.62 -17.84
N PRO A 44 4.03 37.88 -17.49
CA PRO A 44 4.49 38.47 -16.24
C PRO A 44 3.87 37.74 -15.03
N VAL A 45 4.69 37.54 -13.99
CA VAL A 45 4.29 36.89 -12.72
C VAL A 45 4.42 37.88 -11.56
N LYS A 46 3.49 37.78 -10.60
CA LYS A 46 3.45 38.57 -9.37
C LYS A 46 3.50 37.64 -8.16
N CYS A 47 4.16 38.08 -7.09
CA CYS A 47 4.15 37.36 -5.82
C CYS A 47 2.88 37.71 -5.05
N ILE A 48 2.10 36.71 -4.69
CA ILE A 48 0.81 36.85 -4.00
C ILE A 48 0.91 36.20 -2.63
N PHE A 49 0.55 36.94 -1.59
CA PHE A 49 0.25 36.43 -0.26
C PHE A 49 -1.21 35.97 -0.20
N PHE A 50 -1.46 34.75 0.25
CA PHE A 50 -2.81 34.20 0.37
C PHE A 50 -3.33 34.29 1.81
N PHE A 51 -4.51 34.90 1.98
CA PHE A 51 -5.19 34.98 3.27
C PHE A 51 -5.71 33.61 3.70
N GLY A 52 -5.80 33.38 5.01
CA GLY A 52 -6.19 32.10 5.63
C GLY A 52 -5.07 31.08 5.73
N THR A 53 -4.12 31.09 4.80
CA THR A 53 -3.00 30.13 4.74
C THR A 53 -1.63 30.78 4.92
N ASN A 54 -1.59 32.10 5.05
CA ASN A 54 -0.38 32.89 5.32
C ASN A 54 0.86 32.56 4.46
N ASN A 55 0.64 32.20 3.18
CA ASN A 55 1.68 31.67 2.29
C ASN A 55 1.85 32.53 1.04
N TYR A 56 3.01 32.44 0.38
CA TYR A 56 3.40 33.22 -0.80
C TYR A 56 3.56 32.33 -2.03
N ALA A 57 3.03 32.74 -3.18
CA ALA A 57 3.32 32.07 -4.44
C ALA A 57 3.44 33.05 -5.63
N TRP A 58 4.21 32.63 -6.64
CA TRP A 58 4.30 33.33 -7.92
C TRP A 58 3.12 32.96 -8.82
N ILE A 59 2.29 33.94 -9.17
CA ILE A 59 1.09 33.78 -9.99
C ILE A 59 1.21 34.61 -11.26
N GLU A 60 0.88 34.02 -12.40
CA GLU A 60 0.81 34.73 -13.68
C GLU A 60 -0.30 35.79 -13.62
N GLU A 61 -0.04 37.00 -14.15
CA GLU A 61 -1.03 38.09 -14.14
C GLU A 61 -2.35 37.72 -14.83
N THR A 62 -2.33 36.76 -15.77
CA THR A 62 -3.54 36.24 -16.43
C THR A 62 -4.48 35.48 -15.48
N GLN A 63 -3.96 34.99 -14.35
CA GLN A 63 -4.70 34.25 -13.33
C GLN A 63 -5.03 35.11 -12.11
N ILE A 64 -4.83 36.42 -12.20
CA ILE A 64 -5.14 37.40 -11.15
C ILE A 64 -6.36 38.20 -11.58
N LYS A 65 -7.28 38.46 -10.64
CA LYS A 65 -8.45 39.33 -10.83
C LYS A 65 -8.63 40.27 -9.64
N PRO A 66 -9.11 41.51 -9.80
CA PRO A 66 -9.35 42.40 -8.67
C PRO A 66 -10.36 41.80 -7.68
N TYR A 67 -10.08 41.90 -6.37
CA TYR A 67 -10.90 41.25 -5.35
C TYR A 67 -12.34 41.76 -5.33
N GLN A 68 -12.52 43.08 -5.30
CA GLN A 68 -13.83 43.72 -5.14
C GLN A 68 -14.78 43.47 -6.33
N GLU A 69 -14.25 43.48 -7.55
CA GLU A 69 -15.04 43.35 -8.78
C GLU A 69 -15.56 41.93 -9.01
N PHE A 70 -14.85 40.92 -8.49
CA PHE A 70 -15.15 39.50 -8.71
C PHE A 70 -15.64 38.78 -7.44
N LYS A 71 -15.83 39.51 -6.34
CA LYS A 71 -16.27 38.99 -5.03
C LYS A 71 -17.53 38.14 -5.15
N ASP A 72 -18.63 38.71 -5.65
CA ASP A 72 -19.93 38.02 -5.71
C ASP A 72 -19.91 36.77 -6.61
N LYS A 73 -19.04 36.76 -7.62
CA LYS A 73 -18.90 35.64 -8.57
C LYS A 73 -18.05 34.50 -8.01
N LEU A 74 -17.02 34.82 -7.22
CA LEU A 74 -16.02 33.85 -6.75
C LEU A 74 -16.24 33.40 -5.30
N LEU A 75 -17.11 34.07 -4.54
CA LEU A 75 -17.47 33.70 -3.17
C LEU A 75 -18.05 32.29 -3.05
N ASN A 76 -18.76 31.82 -4.08
CA ASN A 76 -19.35 30.47 -4.12
C ASN A 76 -18.45 29.42 -4.79
N SER A 77 -17.22 29.78 -5.18
CA SER A 77 -16.32 28.90 -5.93
C SER A 77 -15.66 27.80 -5.09
N CYS A 78 -15.64 27.96 -3.76
CA CYS A 78 -15.12 26.98 -2.82
C CYS A 78 -15.95 26.99 -1.53
N LYS A 79 -16.18 25.82 -0.92
CA LYS A 79 -17.04 25.65 0.28
C LYS A 79 -16.27 25.21 1.53
N THR A 80 -14.94 25.25 1.50
CA THR A 80 -14.11 24.80 2.65
C THR A 80 -14.14 25.83 3.78
N ALA A 81 -13.94 25.36 5.02
CA ALA A 81 -13.90 26.23 6.21
C ALA A 81 -12.75 27.26 6.12
N LEU A 82 -11.57 26.81 5.69
CA LEU A 82 -10.40 27.67 5.45
C LEU A 82 -10.65 28.74 4.39
N PHE A 83 -11.47 28.46 3.38
CA PHE A 83 -11.83 29.46 2.38
C PHE A 83 -12.73 30.56 2.97
N LYS A 84 -13.68 30.19 3.82
CA LYS A 84 -14.54 31.17 4.52
C LYS A 84 -13.70 32.04 5.46
N GLU A 85 -12.76 31.44 6.17
CA GLU A 85 -11.81 32.16 7.03
C GLU A 85 -10.91 33.10 6.22
N ALA A 86 -10.38 32.65 5.08
CA ALA A 86 -9.58 33.46 4.18
C ALA A 86 -10.36 34.70 3.65
N VAL A 87 -11.64 34.51 3.32
CA VAL A 87 -12.54 35.62 2.92
C VAL A 87 -12.80 36.57 4.09
N GLN A 88 -12.99 36.05 5.31
CA GLN A 88 -13.16 36.88 6.49
C GLN A 88 -11.89 37.69 6.81
N GLN A 89 -10.71 37.08 6.69
CA GLN A 89 -9.44 37.75 6.96
C GLN A 89 -9.14 38.89 5.97
N ILE A 90 -9.41 38.70 4.66
CA ILE A 90 -9.23 39.78 3.69
C ILE A 90 -10.24 40.91 3.88
N GLU A 91 -11.47 40.61 4.31
CA GLU A 91 -12.48 41.62 4.66
C GLU A 91 -12.11 42.37 5.94
N GLU A 92 -11.62 41.67 6.96
CA GLU A 92 -11.14 42.29 8.19
C GLU A 92 -9.90 43.14 7.94
N PHE A 93 -9.02 42.71 7.02
CA PHE A 93 -7.88 43.49 6.57
C PHE A 93 -8.30 44.80 5.88
N MET A 94 -9.42 44.82 5.13
CA MET A 94 -9.94 46.06 4.54
C MET A 94 -10.45 47.06 5.59
N VAL A 95 -10.92 46.58 6.73
CA VAL A 95 -11.47 47.41 7.82
C VAL A 95 -10.36 47.86 8.79
N ASN A 96 -9.46 46.95 9.16
CA ASN A 96 -8.38 47.19 10.13
C ASN A 96 -7.02 46.67 9.60
N PRO A 97 -6.34 47.41 8.70
CA PRO A 97 -5.06 46.98 8.14
C PRO A 97 -3.95 46.81 9.18
N GLU A 98 -3.99 47.59 10.28
CA GLU A 98 -2.98 47.60 11.34
C GLU A 98 -2.92 46.28 12.11
N LYS A 99 -4.05 45.60 12.29
CA LYS A 99 -4.14 44.31 13.01
C LYS A 99 -3.34 43.19 12.33
N PHE A 100 -3.18 43.28 11.01
CA PHE A 100 -2.49 42.26 10.22
C PHE A 100 -1.05 42.65 9.89
N GLN A 101 -0.56 43.83 10.29
CA GLN A 101 0.83 44.24 10.09
C GLN A 101 1.86 43.20 10.58
N PRO A 102 1.70 42.56 11.76
CA PRO A 102 2.60 41.49 12.24
C PRO A 102 2.78 40.31 11.26
N LEU A 103 1.78 39.98 10.45
CA LEU A 103 1.85 38.88 9.47
C LEU A 103 2.79 39.21 8.29
N PHE A 104 3.02 40.50 8.06
CA PHE A 104 3.82 41.03 6.96
C PHE A 104 5.23 41.51 7.41
N VAL A 105 5.56 41.46 8.71
CA VAL A 105 6.85 41.95 9.27
C VAL A 105 8.06 41.14 8.74
N GLY A 106 7.85 39.93 8.24
CA GLY A 106 8.88 39.07 7.64
C GLY A 106 9.35 39.46 6.23
N GLU A 107 9.11 40.68 5.75
CA GLU A 107 9.69 41.14 4.48
C GLU A 107 11.21 41.40 4.58
N ASN A 108 11.82 41.42 5.79
CA ASN A 108 13.27 41.64 5.97
C ASN A 108 14.03 40.74 6.97
N GLU A 109 13.41 39.80 7.69
CA GLU A 109 14.16 38.91 8.60
C GLU A 109 13.76 37.44 8.44
N ALA A 110 14.75 36.61 8.10
CA ALA A 110 14.64 35.20 7.76
C ALA A 110 15.11 34.34 8.94
N ALA A 111 14.20 34.00 9.85
CA ALA A 111 14.38 32.92 10.79
C ALA A 111 12.99 32.45 11.27
N ASN A 112 12.67 31.18 11.07
CA ASN A 112 11.42 30.50 11.47
C ASN A 112 10.16 30.76 10.62
N ARG A 113 10.15 30.33 9.36
CA ARG A 113 8.91 29.92 8.69
C ARG A 113 9.00 28.50 8.13
N PRO A 114 7.94 27.67 8.27
CA PRO A 114 7.89 26.34 7.66
C PRO A 114 7.81 26.45 6.13
N ASP A 115 8.35 25.44 5.45
CA ASP A 115 8.41 25.32 3.98
C ASP A 115 7.03 25.57 3.32
N PRO A 116 6.91 26.50 2.36
CA PRO A 116 5.65 26.86 1.70
C PRO A 116 4.94 25.69 1.02
N ASP A 117 5.62 24.58 0.72
CA ASP A 117 5.00 23.39 0.12
C ASP A 117 4.26 22.50 1.14
N VAL A 118 4.50 22.68 2.45
CA VAL A 118 3.95 21.81 3.51
C VAL A 118 2.51 22.20 3.91
N GLU A 119 2.22 23.50 4.01
CA GLU A 119 0.85 23.97 4.26
C GLU A 119 -0.05 23.86 3.01
N PHE A 120 0.56 23.92 1.83
CA PHE A 120 -0.13 23.80 0.54
C PHE A 120 -0.83 22.44 0.36
N ASN A 121 -0.27 21.37 0.92
CA ASN A 121 -0.89 20.05 0.92
C ASN A 121 -2.09 19.93 1.88
N LYS A 122 -2.16 20.74 2.94
CA LYS A 122 -3.30 20.75 3.87
C LYS A 122 -4.58 21.32 3.26
N LEU A 123 -4.47 22.24 2.30
CA LEU A 123 -5.65 22.79 1.58
C LEU A 123 -6.36 21.76 0.70
N ARG A 124 -5.65 20.72 0.25
CA ARG A 124 -6.22 19.64 -0.57
C ARG A 124 -7.08 18.68 0.27
N GLU A 125 -6.87 18.68 1.58
CA GLU A 125 -7.49 17.76 2.54
C GLU A 125 -8.16 18.61 3.64
N GLY A 126 -9.34 19.16 3.34
CA GLY A 126 -10.03 20.10 4.24
C GLY A 126 -10.08 19.61 5.70
N GLY A 127 -9.54 20.42 6.62
CA GLY A 127 -9.52 20.09 8.04
C GLY A 127 -9.08 21.24 8.94
N THR A 128 -9.93 21.49 9.93
CA THR A 128 -9.87 22.44 11.06
C THR A 128 -8.68 22.24 12.00
N GLY A 129 -8.15 23.33 12.58
CA GLY A 129 -7.30 23.27 13.78
C GLY A 129 -6.89 24.64 14.34
N SER A 130 -7.52 25.04 15.45
CA SER A 130 -6.97 25.92 16.50
C SER A 130 -5.97 25.12 17.35
N GLY A 131 -4.92 25.64 17.99
CA GLY A 131 -4.39 26.98 18.19
C GLY A 131 -3.28 26.89 19.28
N THR A 132 -2.34 27.83 19.23
CA THR A 132 -1.52 28.49 20.29
C THR A 132 -0.97 27.64 21.47
N GLU A 133 0.33 27.68 21.75
CA GLU A 133 1.01 28.63 22.69
C GLU A 133 2.54 28.59 22.47
N GLU A 134 3.23 29.72 22.27
CA GLU A 134 3.87 30.60 23.27
C GLU A 134 5.26 30.16 23.78
N SER A 135 6.12 31.17 23.89
CA SER A 135 7.57 31.18 23.79
C SER A 135 8.29 31.35 25.13
N GLY A 136 9.55 30.90 25.22
CA GLY A 136 10.51 31.36 26.24
C GLY A 136 11.96 30.98 25.87
N PRO A 137 12.97 31.80 26.22
CA PRO A 137 14.09 32.08 25.31
C PRO A 137 15.45 31.54 25.75
N GLU A 138 16.32 31.45 24.74
CA GLU A 138 17.77 31.77 24.72
C GLU A 138 18.70 31.17 25.79
N ASP A 139 19.66 30.37 25.33
CA ASP A 139 21.05 30.85 25.34
C ASP A 139 21.93 29.99 24.41
N SER A 140 22.73 30.68 23.60
CA SER A 140 23.86 30.10 22.86
C SER A 140 25.09 30.94 23.18
N PRO A 141 26.29 30.35 23.09
CA PRO A 141 27.16 30.85 22.03
C PRO A 141 27.87 29.74 21.27
N THR A 142 27.75 29.84 19.94
CA THR A 142 28.82 29.78 18.93
C THR A 142 30.22 29.29 19.35
N VAL A 143 30.83 28.42 18.50
CA VAL A 143 32.10 28.68 17.78
C VAL A 143 32.43 27.51 16.81
N ASN A 144 32.54 27.90 15.54
CA ASN A 144 33.38 27.42 14.43
C ASN A 144 33.36 25.96 13.94
N ASN A 145 32.77 25.82 12.74
CA ASN A 145 33.17 24.87 11.71
C ASN A 145 34.63 25.10 11.27
N THR A 146 35.40 24.02 11.10
CA THR A 146 36.23 23.84 9.89
C THR A 146 36.68 22.38 9.71
N THR A 147 36.31 21.83 8.54
CA THR A 147 37.08 20.89 7.69
C THR A 147 37.59 19.55 8.23
N THR A 148 37.02 18.48 7.67
CA THR A 148 37.71 17.21 7.33
C THR A 148 38.85 17.48 6.31
N PRO A 149 39.91 16.65 6.23
CA PRO A 149 39.83 15.44 5.41
C PRO A 149 40.63 14.20 5.91
N ALA A 150 40.11 13.04 5.53
CA ALA A 150 40.72 11.75 5.15
C ALA A 150 42.17 11.34 5.56
N ALA A 151 42.21 10.15 6.20
CA ALA A 151 42.98 8.93 5.83
C ALA A 151 44.46 8.72 6.23
N LEU A 152 44.78 7.41 6.31
CA LEU A 152 46.00 6.68 6.71
C LEU A 152 46.22 6.57 8.24
N GLU A 153 46.61 5.44 8.84
CA GLU A 153 47.24 4.21 8.33
C GLU A 153 47.07 3.04 9.33
N THR A 154 47.27 1.85 8.80
CA THR A 154 47.33 0.51 9.41
C THR A 154 48.36 0.32 10.52
N VAL A 155 48.04 -0.55 11.51
CA VAL A 155 49.03 -1.44 12.16
C VAL A 155 48.41 -2.84 12.31
N VAL A 156 49.24 -3.81 11.94
CA VAL A 156 49.06 -5.27 11.93
C VAL A 156 49.71 -5.85 13.19
N GLU A 157 49.16 -6.96 13.71
CA GLU A 157 49.83 -8.19 14.21
C GLU A 157 48.91 -8.89 15.24
N ASP A 158 48.92 -10.21 15.46
CA ASP A 158 49.12 -11.44 14.68
C ASP A 158 48.83 -12.62 15.66
N GLY A 159 48.55 -13.80 15.11
CA GLY A 159 48.63 -15.11 15.78
C GLY A 159 47.34 -15.59 16.44
N GLY A 160 46.78 -16.77 16.18
CA GLY A 160 47.16 -18.04 15.54
C GLY A 160 46.10 -19.06 16.06
N ALA A 161 45.74 -20.20 15.48
CA ALA A 161 46.33 -21.11 14.53
C ALA A 161 45.21 -22.02 13.93
N SER A 162 45.43 -22.58 12.74
CA SER A 162 44.64 -23.68 12.13
C SER A 162 45.22 -25.07 12.53
N PRO A 163 44.95 -26.22 11.85
CA PRO A 163 43.89 -26.61 10.89
C PRO A 163 43.33 -28.05 11.12
N MET A 164 42.31 -28.48 10.34
CA MET A 164 42.23 -29.89 9.91
C MET A 164 41.51 -30.09 8.57
N VAL A 165 42.20 -30.83 7.69
CA VAL A 165 41.85 -31.28 6.34
C VAL A 165 41.48 -32.77 6.39
N LYS A 166 40.53 -33.23 5.55
CA LYS A 166 40.58 -34.48 4.71
C LYS A 166 39.18 -34.83 4.17
N LYS A 167 38.97 -34.77 2.84
CA LYS A 167 39.15 -35.82 1.79
C LYS A 167 37.88 -36.65 1.51
N THR A 168 37.35 -36.46 0.31
CA THR A 168 36.64 -37.46 -0.53
C THR A 168 37.52 -38.69 -0.85
N PRO A 169 36.89 -39.82 -1.22
CA PRO A 169 37.35 -40.55 -2.41
C PRO A 169 36.22 -41.05 -3.33
N ALA A 170 36.63 -41.46 -4.54
CA ALA A 170 35.83 -41.70 -5.73
C ALA A 170 35.70 -43.19 -6.14
N LYS A 171 34.69 -43.45 -7.01
CA LYS A 171 34.60 -44.40 -8.16
C LYS A 171 34.73 -45.94 -7.98
N LYS A 172 33.74 -46.65 -8.57
CA LYS A 172 33.84 -47.81 -9.52
C LYS A 172 32.54 -47.86 -10.37
N LYS A 173 32.58 -47.66 -11.70
CA LYS A 173 32.64 -48.66 -12.82
C LYS A 173 31.43 -49.62 -12.82
N THR A 174 30.64 -49.92 -13.86
CA THR A 174 30.72 -50.02 -15.35
C THR A 174 29.26 -50.30 -15.83
N SER A 175 28.76 -50.07 -17.05
CA SER A 175 29.19 -50.56 -18.37
C SER A 175 28.42 -49.84 -19.51
N ALA A 176 28.97 -49.90 -20.71
CA ALA A 176 28.49 -49.26 -21.93
C ALA A 176 27.59 -50.16 -22.78
N THR A 177 26.73 -49.59 -23.61
CA THR A 177 26.43 -50.13 -24.95
C THR A 177 26.10 -48.99 -25.92
N LYS A 178 26.69 -49.03 -27.12
CA LYS A 178 26.66 -48.03 -28.19
C LYS A 178 26.38 -48.77 -29.50
N VAL A 179 25.32 -48.43 -30.24
CA VAL A 179 25.09 -48.74 -31.67
C VAL A 179 23.98 -47.76 -32.14
N ARG A 180 23.90 -47.17 -33.34
CA ARG A 180 24.78 -46.77 -34.45
C ARG A 180 23.87 -45.93 -35.36
N ALA A 181 24.40 -44.85 -35.93
CA ALA A 181 23.69 -43.97 -36.86
C ALA A 181 23.49 -44.64 -38.24
N ILE A 182 22.39 -44.31 -38.91
CA ILE A 182 22.23 -44.37 -40.37
C ILE A 182 21.64 -43.02 -40.80
N GLY A 183 22.37 -42.32 -41.66
CA GLY A 183 21.88 -41.12 -42.34
C GLY A 183 21.23 -41.46 -43.68
N ASN A 184 20.45 -40.52 -44.20
CA ASN A 184 20.43 -40.26 -45.64
C ASN A 184 19.95 -38.84 -45.94
N LYS A 185 20.64 -38.21 -46.90
CA LYS A 185 20.38 -36.90 -47.52
C LYS A 185 19.56 -37.10 -48.81
N ALA A 186 18.68 -36.14 -49.13
CA ALA A 186 18.40 -35.57 -50.46
C ALA A 186 17.40 -34.40 -50.26
N LYS A 187 17.69 -33.11 -50.56
CA LYS A 187 17.65 -32.39 -51.86
C LYS A 187 16.37 -32.69 -52.68
N ALA A 188 15.66 -31.76 -53.33
CA ALA A 188 15.65 -30.29 -53.47
C ALA A 188 14.42 -29.90 -54.33
N ALA A 189 14.07 -28.60 -54.35
CA ALA A 189 13.39 -27.84 -55.44
C ALA A 189 11.90 -28.16 -55.71
N SER A 190 10.94 -27.28 -55.39
CA SER A 190 10.52 -26.03 -56.06
C SER A 190 9.90 -26.24 -57.45
N LEU A 191 8.65 -25.81 -57.65
CA LEU A 191 8.16 -25.16 -58.87
C LEU A 191 6.81 -24.47 -58.58
N LEU A 192 6.63 -23.33 -59.25
CA LEU A 192 5.59 -22.31 -59.13
C LEU A 192 4.45 -22.57 -60.15
N ASP A 193 3.46 -21.68 -60.07
CA ASP A 193 2.48 -21.23 -61.09
C ASP A 193 1.02 -21.68 -60.85
N ASP A 194 -0.03 -20.95 -61.20
CA ASP A 194 -0.39 -19.52 -61.24
C ASP A 194 -1.90 -19.46 -61.64
N VAL A 195 -2.59 -18.35 -61.38
CA VAL A 195 -3.82 -17.84 -62.05
C VAL A 195 -5.24 -18.44 -61.83
N SER A 196 -6.07 -17.64 -61.14
CA SER A 196 -7.43 -17.08 -61.46
C SER A 196 -8.64 -17.93 -61.92
N SER A 197 -9.77 -17.76 -61.21
CA SER A 197 -11.09 -17.21 -61.67
C SER A 197 -12.31 -17.84 -60.95
N GLY A 198 -13.32 -17.02 -60.57
CA GLY A 198 -14.53 -17.37 -59.77
C GLY A 198 -15.62 -18.17 -60.53
N PRO A 199 -16.93 -18.20 -60.13
CA PRO A 199 -17.66 -17.30 -59.21
C PRO A 199 -18.66 -17.97 -58.21
N THR A 200 -19.28 -17.13 -57.36
CA THR A 200 -20.37 -17.33 -56.37
C THR A 200 -21.68 -17.97 -56.86
N PRO A 201 -22.60 -18.35 -55.95
CA PRO A 201 -24.01 -17.98 -56.14
C PRO A 201 -24.71 -17.31 -54.93
N LYS A 202 -25.73 -16.51 -55.27
CA LYS A 202 -26.58 -15.65 -54.42
C LYS A 202 -27.84 -16.37 -53.90
N ARG A 203 -28.15 -16.13 -52.61
CA ARG A 203 -29.43 -15.61 -52.03
C ARG A 203 -30.78 -16.27 -52.41
N LYS A 204 -31.57 -16.68 -51.39
CA LYS A 204 -33.04 -16.51 -51.37
C LYS A 204 -33.58 -16.40 -49.93
N LYS A 205 -34.38 -15.36 -49.71
CA LYS A 205 -35.10 -14.97 -48.48
C LYS A 205 -36.59 -15.23 -48.77
N LYS A 206 -37.35 -15.86 -47.87
CA LYS A 206 -38.81 -16.00 -48.00
C LYS A 206 -39.49 -15.50 -46.72
N LEU A 207 -40.39 -14.54 -46.91
CA LEU A 207 -41.35 -13.96 -45.95
C LEU A 207 -42.69 -14.70 -46.06
N LEU A 208 -43.50 -14.65 -44.99
CA LEU A 208 -44.96 -14.88 -44.82
C LEU A 208 -45.17 -15.67 -43.51
N ASP A 209 -46.20 -15.50 -42.69
CA ASP A 209 -47.13 -14.43 -42.28
C ASP A 209 -47.88 -15.01 -41.06
N GLU A 210 -48.56 -14.16 -40.28
CA GLU A 210 -49.25 -14.52 -39.03
C GLU A 210 -50.54 -15.35 -39.20
N THR A 211 -51.03 -15.89 -38.06
CA THR A 211 -52.40 -16.33 -37.67
C THR A 211 -52.63 -17.84 -37.45
N GLY A 212 -53.23 -18.18 -36.29
CA GLY A 212 -53.94 -19.45 -36.08
C GLY A 212 -53.68 -20.13 -34.72
N ASP A 213 -54.62 -19.96 -33.80
CA ASP A 213 -54.69 -20.55 -32.45
C ASP A 213 -55.33 -21.96 -32.44
N LEU A 214 -55.17 -22.66 -31.31
CA LEU A 214 -55.94 -23.79 -30.75
C LEU A 214 -55.61 -25.26 -31.14
N SER A 215 -54.96 -25.91 -30.17
CA SER A 215 -55.32 -27.19 -29.51
C SER A 215 -55.75 -28.41 -30.34
N ALA A 216 -54.99 -29.52 -30.22
CA ALA A 216 -55.53 -30.85 -29.92
C ALA A 216 -54.39 -31.85 -29.57
N LEU A 217 -54.72 -32.72 -28.62
CA LEU A 217 -53.95 -33.82 -28.05
C LEU A 217 -53.77 -34.96 -29.08
N ASP A 218 -52.65 -35.70 -29.09
CA ASP A 218 -52.54 -37.00 -28.40
C ASP A 218 -51.17 -37.68 -28.62
N LEU A 219 -50.93 -38.63 -27.72
CA LEU A 219 -49.75 -39.43 -27.40
C LEU A 219 -49.07 -40.18 -28.57
N ASP A 220 -47.73 -40.31 -28.52
CA ASP A 220 -47.12 -41.64 -28.28
C ASP A 220 -45.60 -41.59 -28.00
N VAL A 221 -45.20 -42.58 -27.20
CA VAL A 221 -43.92 -42.77 -26.52
C VAL A 221 -42.91 -43.52 -27.40
N ASP A 222 -41.63 -43.29 -27.09
CA ASP A 222 -40.39 -44.02 -27.47
C ASP A 222 -39.58 -43.53 -28.67
N SER A 223 -38.40 -42.97 -28.37
CA SER A 223 -37.11 -43.48 -28.85
C SER A 223 -35.96 -42.56 -28.43
N TYR A 224 -35.10 -43.09 -27.55
CA TYR A 224 -33.73 -42.69 -27.24
C TYR A 224 -33.09 -41.64 -28.17
N THR A 225 -33.01 -40.39 -27.71
CA THR A 225 -31.97 -39.45 -28.17
C THR A 225 -31.51 -38.54 -27.03
N SER A 226 -30.20 -38.31 -27.02
CA SER A 226 -29.44 -37.54 -26.04
C SER A 226 -30.08 -36.21 -25.64
N THR A 227 -30.28 -36.00 -24.35
CA THR A 227 -30.51 -34.67 -23.77
C THR A 227 -29.20 -33.88 -23.79
N VAL A 228 -28.90 -33.30 -24.96
CA VAL A 228 -28.01 -32.14 -25.06
C VAL A 228 -28.64 -31.02 -24.23
N ARG A 229 -27.82 -30.50 -23.32
CA ARG A 229 -28.14 -29.45 -22.35
C ARG A 229 -28.88 -28.29 -23.02
N ARG A 230 -30.01 -27.92 -22.41
CA ARG A 230 -30.71 -26.64 -22.64
C ARG A 230 -29.69 -25.50 -22.70
N SER A 231 -29.85 -24.65 -23.70
CA SER A 231 -29.15 -23.38 -23.85
C SER A 231 -29.25 -22.55 -22.57
N ALA A 232 -28.18 -22.53 -21.77
CA ALA A 232 -28.01 -21.49 -20.78
C ALA A 232 -27.88 -20.14 -21.53
N PRO A 233 -28.64 -19.11 -21.17
CA PRO A 233 -28.56 -17.85 -21.87
C PRO A 233 -27.17 -17.23 -21.65
N ILE A 234 -26.51 -16.89 -22.75
CA ILE A 234 -25.21 -16.21 -22.83
C ILE A 234 -25.24 -14.79 -22.19
N SER A 235 -26.37 -14.37 -21.60
CA SER A 235 -26.57 -13.05 -21.00
C SER A 235 -25.90 -12.86 -19.63
N HIS A 236 -25.41 -13.93 -18.97
CA HIS A 236 -24.66 -13.77 -17.72
C HIS A 236 -23.21 -13.29 -17.91
N LEU A 237 -22.67 -13.28 -19.14
CA LEU A 237 -21.30 -12.86 -19.43
C LEU A 237 -21.05 -11.35 -19.26
N LEU A 238 -22.12 -10.54 -19.18
CA LEU A 238 -22.05 -9.07 -19.07
C LEU A 238 -22.74 -8.52 -17.81
N ASN A 239 -23.33 -9.38 -16.97
CA ASN A 239 -23.94 -8.96 -15.70
C ASN A 239 -22.86 -8.73 -14.65
N ARG A 240 -22.07 -7.66 -14.84
CA ARG A 240 -21.30 -7.08 -13.75
C ARG A 240 -22.29 -6.57 -12.70
N PRO A 241 -22.28 -7.04 -11.44
CA PRO A 241 -23.05 -6.38 -10.41
C PRO A 241 -22.62 -4.91 -10.35
N VAL A 242 -23.60 -4.01 -10.50
CA VAL A 242 -23.40 -2.55 -10.58
C VAL A 242 -22.64 -2.02 -9.35
N THR A 243 -22.77 -2.71 -8.22
CA THR A 243 -22.04 -2.44 -6.99
C THR A 243 -21.57 -3.77 -6.40
N VAL A 244 -20.26 -3.99 -6.35
CA VAL A 244 -19.68 -5.07 -5.54
C VAL A 244 -19.62 -4.55 -4.10
N THR A 245 -20.44 -5.11 -3.22
CA THR A 245 -20.48 -4.72 -1.81
C THR A 245 -19.16 -5.10 -1.14
N ARG A 246 -18.65 -4.22 -0.28
CA ARG A 246 -17.48 -4.56 0.53
C ARG A 246 -17.91 -5.61 1.56
N PRO A 247 -17.17 -6.72 1.71
CA PRO A 247 -17.49 -7.69 2.75
C PRO A 247 -17.23 -7.06 4.10
N ASP A 248 -18.21 -7.20 5.00
CA ASP A 248 -18.01 -6.85 6.40
C ASP A 248 -16.99 -7.81 6.98
N THR A 249 -15.88 -7.25 7.45
CA THR A 249 -14.89 -8.03 8.19
C THR A 249 -15.45 -8.20 9.59
N PRO A 250 -15.74 -9.42 10.07
CA PRO A 250 -16.30 -9.62 11.39
C PRO A 250 -15.40 -8.96 12.43
N GLU A 251 -16.06 -8.23 13.33
CA GLU A 251 -15.37 -7.48 14.36
C GLU A 251 -14.54 -8.43 15.24
N ILE A 252 -13.37 -7.96 15.68
CA ILE A 252 -12.56 -8.73 16.60
C ILE A 252 -13.27 -8.82 17.95
N ASP A 253 -13.46 -10.03 18.44
CA ASP A 253 -13.93 -10.25 19.80
C ASP A 253 -12.78 -10.05 20.78
N MET A 254 -12.92 -9.11 21.71
CA MET A 254 -11.90 -8.79 22.72
C MET A 254 -12.08 -9.58 24.02
N SER A 255 -13.16 -10.37 24.16
CA SER A 255 -13.45 -11.13 25.37
C SER A 255 -12.67 -12.45 25.42
N THR A 256 -12.60 -13.15 24.29
CA THR A 256 -11.91 -14.45 24.15
C THR A 256 -10.40 -14.32 24.16
N VAL A 257 -9.72 -15.29 24.79
CA VAL A 257 -8.28 -15.49 24.66
C VAL A 257 -8.08 -16.85 24.00
N SER A 258 -7.21 -16.91 23.00
CA SER A 258 -6.88 -18.16 22.31
C SER A 258 -6.20 -19.14 23.26
N ASP A 259 -6.57 -20.42 23.20
CA ASP A 259 -5.93 -21.51 23.94
C ASP A 259 -4.42 -21.57 23.66
N ALA A 260 -4.00 -21.20 22.45
CA ALA A 260 -2.59 -21.16 22.06
C ALA A 260 -1.80 -20.07 22.82
N VAL A 261 -2.44 -18.95 23.17
CA VAL A 261 -1.80 -17.89 23.97
C VAL A 261 -1.82 -18.26 25.45
N GLN A 262 -2.93 -18.81 25.94
CA GLN A 262 -3.05 -19.24 27.35
C GLN A 262 -2.04 -20.35 27.70
N SER A 263 -1.86 -21.32 26.81
CA SER A 263 -0.96 -22.47 27.04
C SER A 263 0.53 -22.09 27.10
N ARG A 264 0.94 -20.93 26.58
CA ARG A 264 2.35 -20.51 26.53
C ARG A 264 2.86 -19.83 27.80
N ASN A 265 2.00 -19.52 28.78
CA ASN A 265 2.37 -18.89 30.06
C ASN A 265 3.38 -17.74 29.92
N ILE A 266 3.09 -16.81 29.01
CA ILE A 266 3.99 -15.72 28.61
C ILE A 266 4.21 -14.78 29.79
N GLN A 267 5.47 -14.47 30.10
CA GLN A 267 5.82 -13.46 31.09
C GLN A 267 5.81 -12.09 30.43
N ALA A 268 4.91 -11.21 30.88
CA ALA A 268 4.85 -9.85 30.38
C ALA A 268 6.17 -9.10 30.63
N SER A 269 6.69 -8.47 29.57
CA SER A 269 7.85 -7.59 29.68
C SER A 269 7.49 -6.30 30.43
N GLN A 270 8.47 -5.71 31.10
CA GLN A 270 8.34 -4.41 31.78
C GLN A 270 8.36 -3.22 30.80
N LEU A 271 8.74 -3.47 29.54
CA LEU A 271 8.76 -2.46 28.49
C LEU A 271 7.33 -2.06 28.10
N ARG A 272 7.18 -0.79 27.71
CA ARG A 272 5.94 -0.26 27.12
C ARG A 272 5.98 -0.41 25.61
N PHE A 273 4.92 -0.96 25.03
CA PHE A 273 4.84 -1.22 23.59
C PHE A 273 3.88 -0.28 22.88
N GLY A 274 4.35 0.34 21.81
CA GLY A 274 3.54 1.15 20.90
C GLY A 274 3.01 0.31 19.75
N PHE A 275 1.82 0.60 19.25
CA PHE A 275 1.29 -0.06 18.06
C PHE A 275 0.60 0.92 17.11
N LEU A 276 1.14 1.04 15.91
CA LEU A 276 0.67 1.91 14.84
C LEU A 276 -0.04 1.06 13.78
N GLY A 277 -1.37 1.23 13.66
CA GLY A 277 -2.16 0.61 12.60
C GLY A 277 -3.06 -0.54 13.07
N LEU A 278 -4.34 -0.22 13.32
CA LEU A 278 -5.36 -1.19 13.75
C LEU A 278 -6.13 -1.75 12.53
N GLY A 279 -5.36 -2.43 11.68
CA GLY A 279 -5.83 -3.12 10.46
C GLY A 279 -6.41 -4.50 10.74
N ILE A 280 -6.56 -5.31 9.68
CA ILE A 280 -7.01 -6.71 9.78
C ILE A 280 -6.04 -7.52 10.66
N MET A 281 -4.73 -7.36 10.44
CA MET A 281 -3.69 -8.04 11.21
C MET A 281 -3.47 -7.35 12.57
N GLY A 282 -3.27 -6.03 12.55
CA GLY A 282 -2.93 -5.26 13.76
C GLY A 282 -3.91 -5.43 14.92
N CYS A 283 -5.21 -5.54 14.66
CA CYS A 283 -6.19 -5.77 15.72
C CYS A 283 -5.96 -7.10 16.47
N GLY A 284 -5.65 -8.19 15.76
CA GLY A 284 -5.38 -9.50 16.37
C GLY A 284 -4.07 -9.50 17.18
N ILE A 285 -3.05 -8.85 16.63
CA ILE A 285 -1.74 -8.69 17.26
C ILE A 285 -1.88 -7.91 18.58
N VAL A 286 -2.50 -6.74 18.54
CA VAL A 286 -2.70 -5.90 19.75
C VAL A 286 -3.58 -6.59 20.79
N LYS A 287 -4.63 -7.30 20.36
CA LYS A 287 -5.47 -8.10 21.28
C LYS A 287 -4.60 -9.08 22.06
N ASN A 288 -3.73 -9.83 21.37
CA ASN A 288 -2.88 -10.82 22.02
C ASN A 288 -1.85 -10.18 22.94
N LEU A 289 -1.24 -9.05 22.56
CA LEU A 289 -0.33 -8.31 23.44
C LEU A 289 -1.00 -7.88 24.75
N ILE A 290 -2.21 -7.31 24.68
CA ILE A 290 -2.96 -6.88 25.88
C ILE A 290 -3.35 -8.10 26.73
N LYS A 291 -3.82 -9.19 26.11
CA LYS A 291 -4.24 -10.40 26.84
C LYS A 291 -3.07 -11.16 27.48
N SER A 292 -1.86 -11.01 26.94
CA SER A 292 -0.62 -11.50 27.55
C SER A 292 -0.10 -10.58 28.67
N GLY A 293 -0.80 -9.49 28.99
CA GLY A 293 -0.47 -8.59 30.11
C GLY A 293 0.53 -7.49 29.78
N HIS A 294 0.85 -7.25 28.50
CA HIS A 294 1.73 -6.16 28.11
C HIS A 294 1.04 -4.79 28.20
N SER A 295 1.81 -3.77 28.56
CA SER A 295 1.36 -2.38 28.46
C SER A 295 1.44 -1.92 27.01
N VAL A 296 0.30 -1.56 26.41
CA VAL A 296 0.21 -1.17 25.00
C VAL A 296 -0.39 0.22 24.83
N VAL A 297 0.29 1.06 24.06
CA VAL A 297 -0.20 2.35 23.57
C VAL A 297 -0.54 2.20 22.09
N VAL A 298 -1.75 2.55 21.67
CA VAL A 298 -2.21 2.34 20.29
C VAL A 298 -2.49 3.65 19.58
N TRP A 299 -2.23 3.66 18.28
CA TRP A 299 -2.67 4.70 17.37
C TRP A 299 -3.18 4.12 16.06
N ASN A 300 -4.17 4.78 15.49
CA ASN A 300 -4.65 4.48 14.16
C ASN A 300 -5.25 5.74 13.52
N ARG A 301 -4.95 5.96 12.23
CA ARG A 301 -5.46 7.11 11.45
C ARG A 301 -6.96 7.38 11.60
N ASN A 302 -7.76 6.32 11.75
CA ASN A 302 -9.16 6.47 12.17
C ASN A 302 -9.30 6.12 13.66
N ALA A 303 -9.44 7.16 14.49
CA ALA A 303 -9.51 7.04 15.94
C ALA A 303 -10.68 6.18 16.44
N THR A 304 -11.76 6.03 15.66
CA THR A 304 -12.90 5.19 16.05
C THR A 304 -12.51 3.72 16.25
N LYS A 305 -11.46 3.25 15.57
CA LYS A 305 -10.94 1.89 15.76
C LYS A 305 -10.23 1.68 17.09
N CYS A 306 -9.67 2.72 17.69
CA CYS A 306 -8.94 2.64 18.96
C CYS A 306 -9.87 2.40 20.16
N ARG A 307 -11.15 2.80 20.06
CA ARG A 307 -12.13 2.74 21.17
C ARG A 307 -12.24 1.38 21.84
N LYS A 308 -12.16 0.29 21.06
CA LYS A 308 -12.27 -1.08 21.58
C LYS A 308 -11.05 -1.51 22.40
N PHE A 309 -9.88 -0.99 22.03
CA PHE A 309 -8.63 -1.25 22.74
C PHE A 309 -8.54 -0.39 24.00
N ALA A 310 -9.02 0.86 23.94
CA ALA A 310 -9.17 1.70 25.13
C ALA A 310 -10.04 1.04 26.21
N ALA A 311 -11.16 0.42 25.81
CA ALA A 311 -12.07 -0.26 26.72
C ALA A 311 -11.45 -1.47 27.45
N VAL A 312 -10.38 -2.07 26.90
CA VAL A 312 -9.66 -3.19 27.52
C VAL A 312 -8.32 -2.79 28.14
N GLY A 313 -8.08 -1.50 28.31
CA GLY A 313 -6.92 -0.97 29.03
C GLY A 313 -5.72 -0.54 28.18
N ALA A 314 -5.86 -0.46 26.85
CA ALA A 314 -4.82 0.17 26.02
C ALA A 314 -4.90 1.70 26.15
N GLU A 315 -3.75 2.36 26.24
CA GLU A 315 -3.67 3.81 26.14
C GLU A 315 -3.80 4.21 24.67
N VAL A 316 -4.50 5.32 24.37
CA VAL A 316 -4.68 5.79 23.00
C VAL A 316 -3.96 7.13 22.86
N ALA A 317 -3.05 7.22 21.90
CA ALA A 317 -2.37 8.46 21.57
C ALA A 317 -2.99 9.11 20.32
N ASP A 318 -2.75 10.41 20.14
CA ASP A 318 -3.33 11.20 19.05
C ASP A 318 -2.49 11.17 17.76
N THR A 319 -1.17 11.07 17.90
CA THR A 319 -0.24 10.99 16.77
C THR A 319 0.76 9.83 16.88
N PRO A 320 1.37 9.39 15.75
CA PRO A 320 2.47 8.41 15.77
C PRO A 320 3.66 8.84 16.63
N CYS A 321 4.01 10.14 16.61
CA CYS A 321 5.06 10.72 17.45
C CYS A 321 4.79 10.49 18.94
N ASP A 322 3.56 10.77 19.39
CA ASP A 322 3.16 10.61 20.80
C ASP A 322 3.28 9.14 21.26
N VAL A 323 2.93 8.18 20.39
CA VAL A 323 3.12 6.75 20.69
C VAL A 323 4.58 6.43 20.95
N VAL A 324 5.47 6.94 20.10
CA VAL A 324 6.91 6.71 20.23
C VAL A 324 7.44 7.33 21.52
N GLU A 325 6.98 8.53 21.87
CA GLU A 325 7.40 9.20 23.12
C GLU A 325 7.00 8.38 24.36
N LEU A 326 5.79 7.85 24.38
CA LEU A 326 5.22 7.10 25.52
C LEU A 326 5.74 5.66 25.65
N THR A 327 6.45 5.14 24.65
CA THR A 327 6.80 3.71 24.57
C THR A 327 8.29 3.46 24.35
N ASP A 328 8.74 2.26 24.74
CA ASP A 328 10.13 1.83 24.56
C ASP A 328 10.33 1.18 23.18
N VAL A 329 9.33 0.41 22.73
CA VAL A 329 9.34 -0.27 21.43
C VAL A 329 8.02 -0.04 20.72
N THR A 330 8.06 0.57 19.53
CA THR A 330 6.88 0.84 18.70
C THR A 330 6.82 -0.10 17.51
N TYR A 331 5.71 -0.82 17.35
CA TYR A 331 5.39 -1.64 16.19
C TYR A 331 4.56 -0.87 15.15
N SER A 332 4.80 -1.14 13.87
CA SER A 332 4.01 -0.62 12.75
C SER A 332 3.44 -1.74 11.90
N CYS A 333 2.13 -1.71 11.62
CA CYS A 333 1.47 -2.69 10.75
C CYS A 333 0.39 -1.99 9.91
N VAL A 334 0.81 -1.42 8.78
CA VAL A 334 -0.04 -0.62 7.87
C VAL A 334 -0.23 -1.28 6.50
N SER A 335 -0.85 -0.58 5.55
CA SER A 335 -1.36 -1.19 4.31
C SER A 335 -0.28 -1.46 3.24
N ASP A 336 0.67 -0.54 3.09
CA ASP A 336 1.60 -0.50 1.97
C ASP A 336 2.85 0.33 2.32
N PRO A 337 3.94 0.19 1.55
CA PRO A 337 5.19 0.90 1.82
C PRO A 337 5.07 2.42 1.81
N GLN A 338 4.17 3.00 1.02
CA GLN A 338 4.00 4.46 1.02
C GLN A 338 3.39 4.93 2.34
N VAL A 339 2.36 4.23 2.84
CA VAL A 339 1.76 4.56 4.14
C VAL A 339 2.77 4.35 5.29
N ALA A 340 3.65 3.35 5.20
CA ALA A 340 4.72 3.17 6.18
C ALA A 340 5.73 4.33 6.15
N LYS A 341 6.14 4.77 4.94
CA LYS A 341 6.99 5.96 4.76
C LYS A 341 6.30 7.22 5.27
N ASP A 342 5.03 7.45 4.94
CA ASP A 342 4.27 8.62 5.40
C ASP A 342 4.12 8.62 6.93
N LEU A 343 3.97 7.45 7.56
CA LEU A 343 3.90 7.31 9.02
C LEU A 343 5.22 7.67 9.69
N VAL A 344 6.34 7.32 9.07
CA VAL A 344 7.68 7.57 9.60
C VAL A 344 8.10 9.02 9.35
N PHE A 345 8.04 9.47 8.09
CA PHE A 345 8.56 10.75 7.60
C PHE A 345 7.56 11.90 7.64
N GLY A 346 6.27 11.61 7.80
CA GLY A 346 5.21 12.62 7.75
C GLY A 346 5.22 13.57 8.95
N ASN A 347 4.31 14.54 8.87
CA ASN A 347 4.06 15.47 9.96
C ASN A 347 3.54 14.71 11.19
N CYS A 348 4.11 14.99 12.36
CA CYS A 348 3.87 14.21 13.59
C CYS A 348 4.15 12.69 13.43
N GLY A 349 5.02 12.35 12.47
CA GLY A 349 5.48 10.98 12.24
C GLY A 349 6.52 10.53 13.26
N VAL A 350 6.95 9.27 13.13
CA VAL A 350 7.87 8.60 14.05
C VAL A 350 9.18 9.37 14.26
N ILE A 351 9.73 9.97 13.20
CA ILE A 351 11.04 10.67 13.28
C ILE A 351 11.00 12.03 13.99
N GLN A 352 9.79 12.54 14.28
CA GLN A 352 9.61 13.79 15.01
C GLN A 352 9.82 13.59 16.51
N ALA A 353 9.61 12.37 17.01
CA ALA A 353 9.85 11.99 18.40
C ALA A 353 11.34 11.83 18.70
N SER A 354 11.70 11.92 19.98
CA SER A 354 13.02 11.50 20.45
C SER A 354 13.15 9.97 20.39
N LEU A 355 13.98 9.46 19.49
CA LEU A 355 14.20 8.03 19.27
C LEU A 355 15.35 7.44 20.10
N THR A 356 16.01 8.25 20.92
CA THR A 356 17.15 7.80 21.74
C THR A 356 16.74 6.63 22.64
N ASN A 357 17.45 5.51 22.52
CA ASN A 357 17.19 4.24 23.24
C ASN A 357 15.85 3.56 22.92
N LYS A 358 15.07 4.06 21.95
CA LYS A 358 13.79 3.46 21.54
C LYS A 358 13.96 2.48 20.38
N GLY A 359 13.07 1.51 20.31
CA GLY A 359 12.98 0.53 19.23
C GLY A 359 11.81 0.82 18.29
N TYR A 360 12.03 0.67 16.99
CA TYR A 360 10.99 0.69 15.97
C TYR A 360 10.97 -0.63 15.22
N VAL A 361 9.81 -1.29 15.20
CA VAL A 361 9.61 -2.60 14.59
C VAL A 361 8.62 -2.50 13.43
N GLU A 362 9.10 -2.67 12.21
CA GLU A 362 8.26 -2.58 11.01
C GLU A 362 7.72 -3.95 10.60
N MET A 363 6.41 -4.14 10.73
CA MET A 363 5.70 -5.38 10.35
C MET A 363 4.90 -5.25 9.05
N THR A 364 4.94 -4.09 8.40
CA THR A 364 4.28 -3.88 7.11
C THR A 364 5.03 -4.60 6.00
N GLY A 365 4.28 -5.23 5.09
CA GLY A 365 4.83 -5.76 3.84
C GLY A 365 5.30 -4.63 2.92
N VAL A 366 6.61 -4.34 2.96
CA VAL A 366 7.30 -3.29 2.18
C VAL A 366 8.30 -3.90 1.19
N ASP A 367 8.92 -3.09 0.34
CA ASP A 367 10.11 -3.47 -0.43
C ASP A 367 11.40 -3.26 0.39
N PRO A 368 12.50 -3.95 0.03
CA PRO A 368 13.75 -3.85 0.77
C PRO A 368 14.34 -2.43 0.82
N GLU A 369 14.19 -1.65 -0.25
CA GLU A 369 14.66 -0.26 -0.33
C GLU A 369 13.90 0.62 0.67
N SER A 370 12.57 0.51 0.71
CA SER A 370 11.75 1.23 1.67
C SER A 370 12.04 0.84 3.12
N SER A 371 12.31 -0.44 3.41
CA SER A 371 12.75 -0.88 4.74
C SER A 371 14.09 -0.24 5.12
N GLN A 372 15.04 -0.20 4.18
CA GLN A 372 16.35 0.41 4.36
C GLN A 372 16.25 1.93 4.61
N ASP A 373 15.44 2.65 3.83
CA ASP A 373 15.20 4.09 4.01
C ASP A 373 14.71 4.41 5.43
N ILE A 374 13.74 3.63 5.92
CA ILE A 374 13.19 3.77 7.27
C ILE A 374 14.26 3.44 8.31
N ALA A 375 14.98 2.33 8.14
CA ALA A 375 16.03 1.90 9.05
C ALA A 375 17.08 3.01 9.24
N GLU A 376 17.58 3.58 8.14
CA GLU A 376 18.57 4.63 8.20
C GLU A 376 18.05 5.90 8.87
N ALA A 377 16.79 6.27 8.62
CA ALA A 377 16.18 7.43 9.25
C ALA A 377 16.05 7.27 10.78
N ILE A 378 15.63 6.09 11.24
CA ILE A 378 15.51 5.77 12.67
C ILE A 378 16.88 5.74 13.34
N VAL A 379 17.86 5.07 12.73
CA VAL A 379 19.22 4.95 13.28
C VAL A 379 19.92 6.31 13.33
N ARG A 380 19.77 7.16 12.31
CA ARG A 380 20.31 8.54 12.31
C ARG A 380 19.77 9.40 13.46
N LYS A 381 18.60 9.07 13.99
CA LYS A 381 17.96 9.74 15.14
C LYS A 381 18.28 9.06 16.49
N GLY A 382 19.15 8.05 16.52
CA GLY A 382 19.57 7.35 17.73
C GLY A 382 18.64 6.21 18.18
N GLY A 383 17.70 5.80 17.32
CA GLY A 383 16.83 4.66 17.56
C GLY A 383 17.38 3.34 17.03
N ARG A 384 16.76 2.23 17.46
CA ARG A 384 17.03 0.87 16.95
C ARG A 384 15.93 0.45 15.99
N TYR A 385 16.29 -0.22 14.91
CA TYR A 385 15.35 -0.66 13.88
C TYR A 385 15.36 -2.18 13.71
N LEU A 386 14.17 -2.77 13.62
CA LEU A 386 13.95 -4.18 13.30
C LEU A 386 12.83 -4.29 12.27
N GLU A 387 13.06 -4.98 11.16
CA GLU A 387 11.95 -5.43 10.33
C GLU A 387 11.45 -6.78 10.85
N ALA A 388 10.13 -6.96 10.94
CA ALA A 388 9.49 -8.17 11.45
C ALA A 388 8.30 -8.54 10.55
N GLN A 389 8.60 -9.12 9.39
CA GLN A 389 7.58 -9.53 8.43
C GLN A 389 6.73 -10.68 8.96
N ILE A 390 5.42 -10.57 8.80
CA ILE A 390 4.45 -11.52 9.34
C ILE A 390 3.90 -12.45 8.25
N GLN A 391 3.92 -13.74 8.54
CA GLN A 391 3.33 -14.80 7.73
C GLN A 391 2.12 -15.38 8.45
N GLY A 392 0.96 -15.31 7.79
CA GLY A 392 -0.30 -15.83 8.30
C GLY A 392 -1.52 -15.02 7.87
N SER A 393 -2.69 -15.50 8.28
CA SER A 393 -3.99 -14.89 8.01
C SER A 393 -4.56 -14.16 9.23
N LYS A 394 -5.70 -13.46 9.06
CA LYS A 394 -6.47 -12.85 10.16
C LYS A 394 -6.67 -13.81 11.33
N ASN A 395 -7.06 -15.05 11.06
CA ASN A 395 -7.37 -16.03 12.11
C ASN A 395 -6.13 -16.36 12.92
N GLN A 396 -4.99 -16.56 12.25
CA GLN A 396 -3.72 -16.83 12.93
C GLN A 396 -3.22 -15.63 13.73
N ALA A 397 -3.51 -14.40 13.28
CA ALA A 397 -3.24 -13.18 14.04
C ALA A 397 -4.09 -13.10 15.32
N GLU A 398 -5.37 -13.51 15.25
CA GLU A 398 -6.26 -13.58 16.42
C GLU A 398 -5.86 -14.71 17.37
N GLU A 399 -5.38 -15.84 16.84
CA GLU A 399 -4.99 -17.01 17.63
C GLU A 399 -3.58 -16.92 18.24
N GLY A 400 -2.73 -15.98 17.79
CA GLY A 400 -1.33 -15.87 18.24
C GLY A 400 -0.43 -16.94 17.61
N THR A 401 -0.74 -17.38 16.40
CA THR A 401 -0.08 -18.50 15.69
C THR A 401 0.63 -18.05 14.42
N LEU A 402 0.91 -16.75 14.28
CA LEU A 402 1.68 -16.20 13.17
C LEU A 402 3.10 -16.78 13.12
N ILE A 403 3.78 -16.56 12.00
CA ILE A 403 5.22 -16.78 11.87
C ILE A 403 5.87 -15.41 11.63
N ILE A 404 6.91 -15.10 12.39
CA ILE A 404 7.65 -13.84 12.27
C ILE A 404 8.99 -14.10 11.60
N LEU A 405 9.29 -13.30 10.59
CA LEU A 405 10.58 -13.25 9.92
C LEU A 405 11.20 -11.90 10.28
N ALA A 406 12.25 -11.90 11.09
CA ALA A 406 12.86 -10.69 11.62
C ALA A 406 14.29 -10.49 11.14
N SER A 407 14.71 -9.25 10.94
CA SER A 407 16.10 -8.87 10.66
C SER A 407 16.36 -7.41 11.04
N GLY A 408 17.62 -7.06 11.29
CA GLY A 408 18.03 -5.73 11.74
C GLY A 408 18.79 -5.78 13.06
N ASP A 409 18.35 -5.01 14.05
CA ASP A 409 19.01 -4.96 15.35
C ASP A 409 18.75 -6.22 16.19
N ARG A 410 19.82 -6.95 16.55
CA ARG A 410 19.73 -8.20 17.29
C ARG A 410 19.21 -8.01 18.72
N VAL A 411 19.59 -6.93 19.39
CA VAL A 411 19.19 -6.66 20.77
C VAL A 411 17.71 -6.33 20.82
N LEU A 412 17.21 -5.54 19.88
CA LEU A 412 15.79 -5.24 19.74
C LEU A 412 14.97 -6.50 19.43
N PHE A 413 15.50 -7.43 18.62
CA PHE A 413 14.86 -8.73 18.41
C PHE A 413 14.68 -9.52 19.71
N GLU A 414 15.69 -9.49 20.60
CA GLU A 414 15.66 -10.16 21.90
C GLU A 414 14.72 -9.43 22.88
N ASP A 415 14.73 -8.10 22.92
CA ASP A 415 13.80 -7.27 23.71
C ASP A 415 12.32 -7.54 23.32
N CYS A 416 12.07 -7.84 22.04
CA CYS A 416 10.75 -8.16 21.49
C CYS A 416 10.30 -9.62 21.72
N GLN A 417 11.14 -10.48 22.31
CA GLN A 417 10.86 -11.92 22.37
C GLN A 417 9.52 -12.26 23.03
N SER A 418 9.21 -11.67 24.18
CA SER A 418 7.94 -11.92 24.89
C SER A 418 6.72 -11.50 24.05
N CYS A 419 6.83 -10.39 23.30
CA CYS A 419 5.79 -9.98 22.35
C CYS A 419 5.67 -10.95 21.18
N PHE A 420 6.78 -11.44 20.64
CA PHE A 420 6.78 -12.42 19.56
C PHE A 420 6.16 -13.75 20.01
N GLU A 421 6.39 -14.19 21.24
CA GLU A 421 5.75 -15.38 21.82
C GLU A 421 4.24 -15.23 21.97
N ALA A 422 3.76 -14.01 22.27
CA ALA A 422 2.33 -13.69 22.37
C ALA A 422 1.60 -13.73 21.02
N ILE A 423 2.27 -13.33 19.94
CA ILE A 423 1.60 -13.11 18.65
C ILE A 423 1.95 -14.18 17.60
N SER A 424 2.99 -14.98 17.83
CA SER A 424 3.52 -15.92 16.86
C SER A 424 3.85 -17.28 17.48
N ARG A 425 3.73 -18.35 16.68
CA ARG A 425 4.21 -19.68 17.04
C ARG A 425 5.73 -19.79 16.94
N ASN A 426 6.32 -19.12 15.96
CA ASN A 426 7.74 -19.15 15.67
C ASN A 426 8.22 -17.78 15.18
N SER A 427 9.39 -17.37 15.67
CA SER A 427 10.12 -16.20 15.20
C SER A 427 11.50 -16.62 14.67
N PHE A 428 11.88 -16.12 13.50
CA PHE A 428 13.16 -16.40 12.85
C PHE A 428 13.95 -15.12 12.73
N TYR A 429 15.25 -15.16 13.04
CA TYR A 429 16.16 -14.04 12.84
C TYR A 429 17.03 -14.29 11.60
N LEU A 430 16.98 -13.37 10.64
CA LEU A 430 17.53 -13.51 9.29
C LEU A 430 18.73 -12.59 9.02
N GLY A 431 19.33 -12.02 10.08
CA GLY A 431 20.51 -11.17 9.98
C GLY A 431 20.16 -9.73 9.65
N ASP A 432 20.82 -9.18 8.64
CA ASP A 432 20.78 -7.75 8.31
C ASP A 432 19.44 -7.29 7.71
N VAL A 433 19.17 -5.98 7.82
CA VAL A 433 17.98 -5.32 7.28
C VAL A 433 17.82 -5.63 5.78
N GLY A 434 16.58 -5.89 5.38
CA GLY A 434 16.16 -6.28 4.04
C GLY A 434 16.00 -7.80 3.86
N ASN A 435 16.65 -8.64 4.68
CA ASN A 435 16.59 -10.10 4.50
C ASN A 435 15.20 -10.70 4.81
N ALA A 436 14.53 -10.25 5.86
CA ALA A 436 13.16 -10.66 6.15
C ALA A 436 12.21 -10.18 5.08
N THR A 437 12.38 -8.95 4.60
CA THR A 437 11.56 -8.41 3.51
C THR A 437 11.73 -9.21 2.23
N LYS A 438 12.97 -9.54 1.83
CA LYS A 438 13.24 -10.41 0.67
C LYS A 438 12.62 -11.79 0.83
N MET A 439 12.83 -12.44 1.98
CA MET A 439 12.25 -13.76 2.27
C MET A 439 10.72 -13.72 2.19
N ASN A 440 10.10 -12.71 2.80
CA ASN A 440 8.66 -12.50 2.77
C ASN A 440 8.13 -12.37 1.33
N LEU A 441 8.77 -11.55 0.49
CA LEU A 441 8.37 -11.39 -0.92
C LEU A 441 8.48 -12.70 -1.71
N VAL A 442 9.49 -13.54 -1.46
CA VAL A 442 9.61 -14.87 -2.06
C VAL A 442 8.43 -15.78 -1.65
N LEU A 443 8.07 -15.79 -0.36
CA LEU A 443 6.92 -16.57 0.12
C LEU A 443 5.59 -16.06 -0.44
N GLN A 444 5.40 -14.74 -0.49
CA GLN A 444 4.20 -14.14 -1.07
C GLN A 444 4.08 -14.41 -2.59
N MET A 445 5.21 -14.47 -3.30
CA MET A 445 5.25 -14.88 -4.71
C MET A 445 4.72 -16.30 -4.89
N ILE A 446 5.20 -17.27 -4.08
CA ILE A 446 4.72 -18.66 -4.11
C ILE A 446 3.21 -18.71 -3.81
N SER A 447 2.79 -18.03 -2.75
CA SER A 447 1.39 -17.98 -2.31
C SER A 447 0.45 -17.43 -3.39
N GLY A 448 0.82 -16.29 -3.99
CA GLY A 448 0.02 -15.65 -5.04
C GLY A 448 -0.08 -16.47 -6.31
N ILE A 449 1.02 -17.11 -6.75
CA ILE A 449 1.01 -18.01 -7.92
C ILE A 449 0.14 -19.23 -7.66
N ALA A 450 0.29 -19.88 -6.50
CA ALA A 450 -0.49 -21.05 -6.15
C ALA A 450 -1.99 -20.74 -6.12
N LEU A 451 -2.37 -19.58 -5.58
CA LEU A 451 -3.76 -19.12 -5.54
C LEU A 451 -4.33 -18.79 -6.93
N ALA A 452 -3.54 -18.17 -7.80
CA ALA A 452 -3.94 -17.96 -9.20
C ALA A 452 -4.11 -19.30 -9.93
N GLY A 453 -3.19 -20.25 -9.72
CA GLY A 453 -3.23 -21.57 -10.32
C GLY A 453 -4.46 -22.38 -9.92
N ILE A 454 -4.81 -22.43 -8.63
CA ILE A 454 -6.04 -23.14 -8.20
C ILE A 454 -7.30 -22.46 -8.73
N ALA A 455 -7.31 -21.13 -8.82
CA ALA A 455 -8.44 -20.39 -9.37
C ALA A 455 -8.67 -20.73 -10.86
N GLU A 456 -7.61 -20.78 -11.66
CA GLU A 456 -7.67 -21.22 -13.07
C GLU A 456 -8.06 -22.69 -13.20
N ALA A 457 -7.48 -23.58 -12.37
CA ALA A 457 -7.79 -25.00 -12.41
C ALA A 457 -9.26 -25.30 -12.06
N LEU A 458 -9.81 -24.64 -11.03
CA LEU A 458 -11.22 -24.78 -10.67
C LEU A 458 -12.16 -24.20 -11.73
N ALA A 459 -11.78 -23.10 -12.38
CA ALA A 459 -12.54 -22.55 -13.49
C ALA A 459 -12.53 -23.51 -14.71
N LEU A 460 -11.39 -24.13 -15.01
CA LEU A 460 -11.27 -25.14 -16.04
C LEU A 460 -12.10 -26.38 -15.71
N ALA A 461 -12.07 -26.85 -14.46
CA ALA A 461 -12.87 -27.99 -14.00
C ALA A 461 -14.37 -27.76 -14.23
N ASP A 462 -14.88 -26.58 -13.88
CA ASP A 462 -16.28 -26.19 -14.14
C ASP A 462 -16.61 -26.26 -15.65
N ARG A 463 -15.73 -25.73 -16.50
CA ARG A 463 -15.89 -25.79 -17.96
C ARG A 463 -15.78 -27.20 -18.53
N ALA A 464 -14.96 -28.05 -17.94
CA ALA A 464 -14.82 -29.46 -18.29
C ALA A 464 -16.00 -30.32 -17.78
N GLY A 465 -16.94 -29.75 -17.01
CA GLY A 465 -18.08 -30.47 -16.46
C GLY A 465 -17.75 -31.31 -15.22
N LEU A 466 -16.61 -31.05 -14.57
CA LEU A 466 -16.24 -31.64 -13.29
C LEU A 466 -16.83 -30.82 -12.14
N GLN A 467 -17.26 -31.47 -11.07
CA GLN A 467 -17.66 -30.76 -9.86
C GLN A 467 -16.42 -30.23 -9.14
N GLN A 468 -16.40 -28.93 -8.84
CA GLN A 468 -15.28 -28.27 -8.15
C GLN A 468 -15.03 -28.86 -6.75
N LYS A 469 -16.10 -29.31 -6.08
CA LYS A 469 -16.05 -30.05 -4.82
C LYS A 469 -15.16 -31.29 -4.94
N ASP A 470 -15.47 -32.16 -5.90
CA ASP A 470 -14.79 -33.43 -6.09
C ASP A 470 -13.30 -33.21 -6.41
N VAL A 471 -12.98 -32.18 -7.21
CA VAL A 471 -11.59 -31.78 -7.49
C VAL A 471 -10.86 -31.40 -6.21
N LEU A 472 -11.49 -30.64 -5.32
CA LEU A 472 -10.87 -30.21 -4.07
C LEU A 472 -10.71 -31.37 -3.07
N GLU A 473 -11.68 -32.28 -2.99
CA GLU A 473 -11.59 -33.50 -2.18
C GLU A 473 -10.47 -34.42 -2.66
N VAL A 474 -10.30 -34.57 -3.98
CA VAL A 474 -9.18 -35.32 -4.55
C VAL A 474 -7.85 -34.59 -4.26
N LEU A 475 -7.79 -33.27 -4.42
CA LEU A 475 -6.59 -32.47 -4.16
C LEU A 475 -6.09 -32.65 -2.71
N GLU A 476 -7.00 -32.70 -1.74
CA GLU A 476 -6.69 -32.89 -0.32
C GLU A 476 -5.93 -34.19 -0.04
N LEU A 477 -6.17 -35.24 -0.83
CA LEU A 477 -5.51 -36.54 -0.71
C LEU A 477 -4.17 -36.62 -1.46
N THR A 478 -3.83 -35.63 -2.29
CA THR A 478 -2.57 -35.60 -3.04
C THR A 478 -1.42 -34.98 -2.26
N SER A 479 -0.19 -35.15 -2.75
CA SER A 479 0.99 -34.46 -2.22
C SER A 479 0.98 -32.94 -2.46
N MET A 480 0.03 -32.42 -3.24
CA MET A 480 -0.15 -30.99 -3.49
C MET A 480 -1.08 -30.34 -2.45
N SER A 481 -1.62 -31.13 -1.51
CA SER A 481 -2.48 -30.66 -0.45
C SER A 481 -1.77 -29.59 0.38
N SER A 482 -2.42 -28.44 0.51
CA SER A 482 -1.98 -27.37 1.40
C SER A 482 -3.19 -26.72 2.03
N GLU A 483 -3.08 -26.40 3.32
CA GLU A 483 -4.18 -25.82 4.10
C GLU A 483 -4.68 -24.53 3.45
N MET A 484 -3.77 -23.68 2.98
CA MET A 484 -4.10 -22.45 2.25
C MET A 484 -4.97 -22.74 1.02
N LEU A 485 -4.54 -23.66 0.14
CA LEU A 485 -5.29 -23.94 -1.09
C LEU A 485 -6.64 -24.56 -0.79
N LEU A 486 -6.74 -25.43 0.21
CA LEU A 486 -8.01 -26.04 0.61
C LEU A 486 -8.98 -25.00 1.18
N GLN A 487 -8.52 -24.12 2.06
CA GLN A 487 -9.36 -23.05 2.63
C GLN A 487 -9.85 -22.09 1.53
N LYS A 488 -8.95 -21.65 0.63
CA LYS A 488 -9.30 -20.74 -0.47
C LYS A 488 -10.18 -21.41 -1.52
N GLY A 489 -9.95 -22.69 -1.83
CA GLY A 489 -10.78 -23.50 -2.71
C GLY A 489 -12.21 -23.65 -2.16
N LYS A 490 -12.36 -23.91 -0.86
CA LYS A 490 -13.67 -23.97 -0.20
C LYS A 490 -14.42 -22.63 -0.30
N ALA A 491 -13.72 -21.50 -0.15
CA ALA A 491 -14.29 -20.17 -0.33
C ALA A 491 -14.74 -19.93 -1.79
N ILE A 492 -13.92 -20.33 -2.77
CA ILE A 492 -14.24 -20.25 -4.20
C ILE A 492 -15.51 -21.04 -4.53
N ILE A 493 -15.63 -22.28 -4.04
CA ILE A 493 -16.80 -23.15 -4.29
C ILE A 493 -18.07 -22.56 -3.70
N LYS A 494 -17.99 -21.99 -2.49
CA LYS A 494 -19.13 -21.31 -1.86
C LYS A 494 -19.52 -20.02 -2.58
N GLY A 495 -18.60 -19.42 -3.33
CA GLY A 495 -18.79 -18.10 -3.95
C GLY A 495 -18.80 -16.95 -2.95
N GLU A 496 -18.38 -17.20 -1.72
CA GLU A 496 -18.28 -16.22 -0.63
C GLU A 496 -16.81 -15.91 -0.40
N PHE A 497 -16.45 -14.61 -0.35
CA PHE A 497 -15.07 -14.17 -0.20
C PHE A 497 -14.85 -13.37 1.11
N PRO A 498 -15.06 -13.98 2.30
CA PRO A 498 -14.84 -13.33 3.58
C PRO A 498 -13.36 -12.96 3.73
N THR A 499 -13.08 -11.70 4.07
CA THR A 499 -11.72 -11.14 3.95
C THR A 499 -10.80 -11.60 5.08
N HIS A 500 -10.03 -12.65 4.83
CA HIS A 500 -8.93 -13.07 5.70
C HIS A 500 -7.60 -12.44 5.26
N HIS A 501 -7.38 -12.36 3.94
CA HIS A 501 -6.28 -11.63 3.34
C HIS A 501 -6.78 -10.90 2.10
N ALA A 502 -6.81 -9.58 2.13
CA ALA A 502 -7.43 -8.80 1.07
C ALA A 502 -6.67 -8.94 -0.26
N LEU A 503 -7.41 -9.07 -1.36
CA LEU A 503 -6.87 -9.24 -2.72
C LEU A 503 -5.89 -8.14 -3.10
N LYS A 504 -6.17 -6.90 -2.69
CA LYS A 504 -5.28 -5.75 -2.94
C LYS A 504 -3.89 -5.91 -2.29
N TYR A 505 -3.79 -6.64 -1.18
CA TYR A 505 -2.51 -6.86 -0.48
C TYR A 505 -1.70 -7.95 -1.18
N MET A 506 -2.33 -9.07 -1.57
CA MET A 506 -1.68 -10.08 -2.42
C MET A 506 -1.16 -9.46 -3.73
N GLN A 507 -1.98 -8.62 -4.38
CA GLN A 507 -1.57 -7.91 -5.59
C GLN A 507 -0.39 -6.96 -5.34
N LYS A 508 -0.38 -6.26 -4.19
CA LYS A 508 0.74 -5.40 -3.77
C LYS A 508 2.00 -6.24 -3.58
N ASP A 509 1.93 -7.36 -2.87
CA ASP A 509 3.10 -8.21 -2.61
C ASP A 509 3.68 -8.79 -3.91
N LEU A 510 2.84 -9.22 -4.85
CA LEU A 510 3.29 -9.64 -6.19
C LEU A 510 3.96 -8.52 -6.97
N LYS A 511 3.46 -7.27 -6.86
CA LYS A 511 4.11 -6.10 -7.47
C LYS A 511 5.49 -5.85 -6.84
N LEU A 512 5.60 -5.94 -5.52
CA LEU A 512 6.88 -5.74 -4.82
C LEU A 512 7.88 -6.86 -5.15
N ALA A 513 7.44 -8.11 -5.22
CA ALA A 513 8.26 -9.23 -5.64
C ALA A 513 8.78 -9.07 -7.08
N LEU A 514 7.95 -8.57 -8.00
CA LEU A 514 8.39 -8.24 -9.36
C LEU A 514 9.42 -7.09 -9.38
N GLY A 515 9.26 -6.08 -8.52
CA GLY A 515 10.24 -5.00 -8.38
C GLY A 515 11.58 -5.51 -7.86
N LEU A 516 11.57 -6.41 -6.87
CA LEU A 516 12.78 -7.09 -6.40
C LEU A 516 13.43 -7.93 -7.50
N ALA A 517 12.64 -8.67 -8.27
CA ALA A 517 13.14 -9.49 -9.37
C ALA A 517 13.78 -8.63 -10.47
N ASP A 518 13.17 -7.49 -10.81
CA ASP A 518 13.70 -6.53 -11.78
C ASP A 518 15.05 -5.95 -11.34
N GLY A 519 15.16 -5.52 -10.07
CA GLY A 519 16.42 -5.02 -9.50
C GLY A 519 17.55 -6.05 -9.43
N LEU A 520 17.22 -7.35 -9.54
CA LEU A 520 18.17 -8.46 -9.60
C LEU A 520 18.34 -9.06 -11.00
N GLU A 521 17.71 -8.46 -12.02
CA GLU A 521 17.68 -8.98 -13.41
C GLU A 521 17.14 -10.43 -13.50
N GLN A 522 16.30 -10.85 -12.56
CA GLN A 522 15.75 -12.20 -12.48
C GLN A 522 14.40 -12.29 -13.21
N SER A 523 14.36 -13.07 -14.29
CA SER A 523 13.11 -13.33 -15.02
C SER A 523 12.08 -14.05 -14.15
N SER A 524 10.87 -13.47 -14.05
CA SER A 524 9.75 -13.96 -13.25
C SER A 524 8.41 -13.97 -14.03
N PRO A 525 8.31 -14.74 -15.13
CA PRO A 525 7.17 -14.66 -16.06
C PRO A 525 5.85 -15.14 -15.45
N ILE A 526 5.89 -16.17 -14.61
CA ILE A 526 4.69 -16.72 -13.96
C ILE A 526 4.11 -15.68 -12.98
N THR A 527 4.97 -15.09 -12.15
CA THR A 527 4.59 -14.01 -11.23
C THR A 527 3.99 -12.82 -11.96
N ALA A 528 4.56 -12.44 -13.12
CA ALA A 528 4.05 -11.35 -13.94
C ALA A 528 2.63 -11.63 -14.44
N ALA A 529 2.39 -12.84 -14.98
CA ALA A 529 1.07 -13.27 -15.41
C ALA A 529 0.06 -13.28 -14.24
N SER A 530 0.42 -13.88 -13.10
CA SER A 530 -0.44 -13.91 -11.92
C SER A 530 -0.79 -12.50 -11.43
N ASN A 531 0.19 -11.58 -11.36
CA ASN A 531 -0.05 -10.19 -10.95
C ASN A 531 -1.08 -9.49 -11.84
N GLU A 532 -1.06 -9.72 -13.15
CA GLU A 532 -2.09 -9.18 -14.04
C GLU A 532 -3.47 -9.73 -13.73
N VAL A 533 -3.61 -11.04 -13.48
CA VAL A 533 -4.90 -11.63 -13.06
C VAL A 533 -5.44 -10.94 -11.79
N PHE A 534 -4.58 -10.70 -10.80
CA PHE A 534 -4.94 -9.97 -9.58
C PHE A 534 -5.32 -8.50 -9.86
N LYS A 535 -4.58 -7.79 -10.73
CA LYS A 535 -4.94 -6.42 -11.15
C LYS A 535 -6.32 -6.38 -11.80
N HIS A 536 -6.63 -7.36 -12.64
CA HIS A 536 -7.94 -7.48 -13.28
C HIS A 536 -9.05 -7.69 -12.25
N ALA A 537 -8.91 -8.64 -11.32
CA ALA A 537 -9.88 -8.86 -10.25
C ALA A 537 -10.08 -7.61 -9.37
N LYS A 538 -8.99 -6.90 -9.06
CA LYS A 538 -9.03 -5.61 -8.34
C LYS A 538 -9.84 -4.55 -9.09
N ARG A 539 -9.65 -4.40 -10.41
CA ARG A 539 -10.43 -3.47 -11.26
C ARG A 539 -11.93 -3.79 -11.31
N LEU A 540 -12.29 -5.06 -11.14
CA LEU A 540 -13.70 -5.48 -11.07
C LEU A 540 -14.39 -5.06 -9.77
N GLY A 541 -13.64 -4.63 -8.74
CA GLY A 541 -14.17 -4.19 -7.45
C GLY A 541 -13.86 -5.13 -6.29
N TYR A 542 -13.18 -6.26 -6.56
CA TYR A 542 -12.89 -7.28 -5.55
C TYR A 542 -11.63 -6.99 -4.72
N GLY A 543 -11.03 -5.80 -4.83
CA GLY A 543 -9.79 -5.47 -4.12
C GLY A 543 -9.88 -5.56 -2.59
N SER A 544 -11.05 -5.29 -2.01
CA SER A 544 -11.30 -5.39 -0.57
C SER A 544 -11.80 -6.77 -0.12
N HIS A 545 -12.11 -7.67 -1.05
CA HIS A 545 -12.48 -9.04 -0.75
C HIS A 545 -11.24 -9.88 -0.48
N ASP A 546 -11.44 -11.10 0.00
CA ASP A 546 -10.37 -12.06 0.12
C ASP A 546 -9.64 -12.31 -1.21
N ALA A 547 -8.36 -12.65 -1.15
CA ALA A 547 -7.56 -12.96 -2.32
C ALA A 547 -8.13 -14.12 -3.16
N SER A 548 -8.92 -15.02 -2.57
CA SER A 548 -9.69 -16.05 -3.31
C SER A 548 -10.65 -15.48 -4.36
N ALA A 549 -11.06 -14.21 -4.24
CA ALA A 549 -11.87 -13.52 -5.24
C ALA A 549 -11.15 -13.34 -6.60
N VAL A 550 -9.86 -13.67 -6.70
CA VAL A 550 -9.14 -13.78 -7.98
C VAL A 550 -9.84 -14.76 -8.94
N TYR A 551 -10.55 -15.76 -8.40
CA TYR A 551 -11.38 -16.70 -9.16
C TYR A 551 -12.43 -16.01 -10.06
N VAL A 552 -12.95 -14.85 -9.64
CA VAL A 552 -13.91 -14.11 -10.46
C VAL A 552 -13.31 -13.74 -11.82
N ARG A 553 -11.99 -13.45 -11.88
CA ARG A 553 -11.33 -13.22 -13.17
C ARG A 553 -11.05 -14.52 -13.93
N ALA A 554 -10.73 -15.62 -13.24
CA ALA A 554 -10.39 -16.89 -13.89
C ALA A 554 -11.60 -17.58 -14.55
N ARG A 555 -12.83 -17.32 -14.07
CA ARG A 555 -14.06 -17.88 -14.62
C ARG A 555 -14.49 -17.26 -15.97
N PHE A 556 -14.12 -16.00 -16.19
CA PHE A 556 -14.39 -15.20 -17.40
C PHE A 556 -13.09 -14.91 -18.13
#